data_AF-A0A661IM98-F1
#
_entry.id   AF-A0A661IM98-F1
#
_cell.length_a   1.000
_cell.length_b   1.000
_cell.length_c   1.000
_cell.angle_alpha   90.00
_cell.angle_beta   90.00
_cell.angle_gamma   90.00
#
_symmetry.space_group_name_H-M   'P 1'
#
loop_
_entity.id
_entity.type
_entity.pdbx_description
1 polymer ?
#
loop_
_entity_poly.entity_id
_entity_poly.type
_entity_poly.pdbx_seq_one_letter_code
_entity_poly.pdbx_strand_id
1 'polypeptide(L)'
;MRFEVKAFIVFFSIACMTPSPGTLYGKTYTESAHGDKSNGVSRVNRYATGNCAHCHEMHATLDEVTSLHPYALFYSNYIEQTDLICYNCHGYGTVKNRSYSFRAGGWTGDTVDDLVESFNQTSSHNLGDILTFIKNQDWGFNEHSTPCVACHNPHYAQGDPFNNPDVPKSSSTRGWPLSRPRKHGSTAEEDRLWGDDSGERMKAYATNFAYQAPYRYGSTSAYEPDGSITTDGSNLTDMVTFCLDCHSSSNIYSTSLGRNLRAIDWGVNGDKHGKRGRDRTYRGGNPIFTPPYSVSIPNYVLSCTDCHEPHGSPSYQFLIRKEVNGGITAVTEDTDRAWKTLCLRCHYRIHREKSCVSCHYHGGTF
;
A
#
# COMPACT_ATOMS: atom_id res chain seq x y z
N MET A 1 43.90 -73.45 15.81
CA MET A 1 43.82 -72.02 15.48
C MET A 1 42.37 -71.65 15.27
N ARG A 2 41.76 -70.98 16.25
CA ARG A 2 40.40 -70.44 16.17
C ARG A 2 40.51 -69.04 15.56
N PHE A 3 39.86 -68.82 14.42
CA PHE A 3 39.67 -67.47 13.89
C PHE A 3 38.32 -66.95 14.38
N GLU A 4 38.35 -65.97 15.28
CA GLU A 4 37.18 -65.19 15.66
C GLU A 4 36.82 -64.22 14.54
N VAL A 5 35.63 -64.37 13.96
CA VAL A 5 35.03 -63.34 13.10
C VAL A 5 34.23 -62.41 14.01
N LYS A 6 34.77 -61.22 14.29
CA LYS A 6 34.03 -60.15 14.98
C LYS A 6 33.05 -59.53 13.99
N ALA A 7 31.77 -59.86 14.12
CA ALA A 7 30.70 -59.18 13.42
C ALA A 7 30.56 -57.74 13.95
N PHE A 8 30.95 -56.75 13.15
CA PHE A 8 30.59 -55.35 13.38
C PHE A 8 29.13 -55.17 12.95
N ILE A 9 28.22 -55.15 13.92
CA ILE A 9 26.85 -54.67 13.70
C ILE A 9 26.91 -53.14 13.72
N VAL A 10 26.89 -52.53 12.54
CA VAL A 10 26.63 -51.09 12.38
C VAL A 10 25.14 -50.89 12.64
N PHE A 11 24.79 -50.41 13.84
CA PHE A 11 23.47 -49.88 14.10
C PHE A 11 23.30 -48.61 13.26
N PHE A 12 22.64 -48.74 12.11
CA PHE A 12 22.03 -47.60 11.44
C PHE A 12 20.86 -47.17 12.32
N SER A 13 21.12 -46.26 13.26
CA SER A 13 20.07 -45.52 13.92
C SER A 13 19.31 -44.78 12.83
N ILE A 14 18.18 -45.31 12.42
CA ILE A 14 17.13 -44.55 11.74
C ILE A 14 16.72 -43.50 12.77
N ALA A 15 17.44 -42.37 12.78
CA ALA A 15 16.92 -41.14 13.29
C ALA A 15 15.66 -40.90 12.47
N CYS A 16 14.53 -41.30 13.03
CA CYS A 16 13.24 -40.82 12.61
C CYS A 16 13.37 -39.31 12.70
N MET A 17 13.67 -38.68 11.57
CA MET A 17 13.55 -37.25 11.37
C MET A 17 12.07 -36.99 11.57
N THR A 18 11.67 -36.83 12.82
CA THR A 18 10.46 -36.11 13.16
C THR A 18 10.62 -34.81 12.38
N PRO A 19 9.76 -34.51 11.40
CA PRO A 19 9.77 -33.18 10.83
C PRO A 19 9.70 -32.25 12.03
N SER A 20 10.68 -31.35 12.15
CA SER A 20 10.43 -30.19 12.99
C SER A 20 9.06 -29.67 12.54
N PRO A 21 8.16 -29.30 13.46
CA PRO A 21 6.98 -28.59 13.06
C PRO A 21 7.50 -27.30 12.42
N GLY A 22 7.67 -27.33 11.10
CA GLY A 22 7.80 -26.13 10.29
C GLY A 22 6.62 -25.31 10.73
N THR A 23 6.93 -24.12 11.26
CA THR A 23 5.97 -23.18 11.81
C THR A 23 4.75 -23.19 10.93
N LEU A 24 3.60 -23.53 11.53
CA LEU A 24 2.35 -23.84 10.85
C LEU A 24 1.88 -22.62 10.03
N TYR A 25 2.37 -22.44 8.80
CA TYR A 25 1.91 -21.40 7.85
C TYR A 25 0.40 -21.53 7.53
N GLY A 26 -0.20 -22.66 7.88
CA GLY A 26 -1.62 -22.96 7.66
C GLY A 26 -2.59 -22.20 8.57
N LYS A 27 -2.17 -21.61 9.69
CA LYS A 27 -3.07 -20.78 10.52
C LYS A 27 -3.27 -19.39 9.95
N THR A 28 -2.25 -18.82 9.31
CA THR A 28 -2.26 -17.44 8.83
C THR A 28 -2.89 -17.29 7.44
N TYR A 29 -2.68 -18.26 6.54
CA TYR A 29 -3.28 -18.16 5.20
C TYR A 29 -4.80 -18.20 5.25
N THR A 30 -5.38 -19.04 6.10
CA THR A 30 -6.84 -19.18 6.23
C THR A 30 -7.54 -17.93 6.77
N GLU A 31 -6.78 -16.99 7.33
CA GLU A 31 -7.28 -15.70 7.82
C GLU A 31 -7.08 -14.56 6.79
N SER A 32 -6.34 -14.83 5.71
CA SER A 32 -6.13 -13.87 4.62
C SER A 32 -7.33 -13.78 3.68
N ALA A 33 -7.37 -12.71 2.87
CA ALA A 33 -8.37 -12.54 1.82
C ALA A 33 -8.37 -13.69 0.82
N HIS A 34 -7.23 -14.33 0.60
CA HIS A 34 -7.09 -15.39 -0.39
C HIS A 34 -7.36 -16.76 0.19
N GLY A 35 -7.01 -17.04 1.45
CA GLY A 35 -7.16 -18.37 2.06
C GLY A 35 -8.44 -18.57 2.85
N ASP A 36 -9.30 -17.54 2.99
CA ASP A 36 -10.59 -17.70 3.63
C ASP A 36 -11.44 -18.76 2.92
N LYS A 37 -12.07 -19.64 3.70
CA LYS A 37 -12.83 -20.78 3.15
C LYS A 37 -14.15 -20.37 2.51
N SER A 38 -14.65 -19.17 2.82
CA SER A 38 -15.95 -18.69 2.35
C SER A 38 -15.80 -17.69 1.21
N ASN A 39 -14.81 -16.80 1.30
CA ASN A 39 -14.62 -15.63 0.43
C ASN A 39 -13.23 -15.60 -0.23
N GLY A 40 -12.41 -16.64 -0.02
CA GLY A 40 -11.07 -16.76 -0.58
C GLY A 40 -11.04 -16.90 -2.09
N VAL A 41 -9.83 -17.11 -2.61
CA VAL A 41 -9.65 -17.34 -4.04
C VAL A 41 -10.37 -18.62 -4.48
N SER A 42 -11.05 -18.55 -5.63
CA SER A 42 -11.73 -19.68 -6.26
C SER A 42 -11.61 -19.57 -7.76
N ARG A 43 -10.43 -19.89 -8.30
CA ARG A 43 -10.12 -19.80 -9.73
C ARG A 43 -10.73 -20.95 -10.54
N VAL A 44 -10.69 -22.16 -9.99
CA VAL A 44 -11.12 -23.39 -10.69
C VAL A 44 -12.08 -24.23 -9.85
N ASN A 45 -13.09 -24.84 -10.48
CA ASN A 45 -14.13 -25.63 -9.82
C ASN A 45 -13.68 -27.06 -9.41
N ARG A 46 -12.42 -27.21 -8.99
CA ARG A 46 -11.81 -28.49 -8.59
C ARG A 46 -11.31 -28.47 -7.16
N TYR A 47 -11.02 -27.29 -6.63
CA TYR A 47 -10.50 -27.10 -5.28
C TYR A 47 -11.49 -26.30 -4.45
N ALA A 48 -11.52 -26.56 -3.14
CA ALA A 48 -12.29 -25.72 -2.23
C ALA A 48 -11.83 -24.25 -2.32
N THR A 49 -12.73 -23.31 -2.06
CA THR A 49 -12.40 -21.89 -1.91
C THR A 49 -11.28 -21.71 -0.88
N GLY A 50 -10.31 -20.85 -1.19
CA GLY A 50 -9.16 -20.59 -0.34
C GLY A 50 -8.11 -21.69 -0.33
N ASN A 51 -8.12 -22.61 -1.30
CA ASN A 51 -7.07 -23.61 -1.46
C ASN A 51 -5.84 -23.04 -2.18
N CYS A 52 -4.63 -23.42 -1.72
CA CYS A 52 -3.35 -23.02 -2.33
C CYS A 52 -3.27 -23.32 -3.83
N ALA A 53 -3.97 -24.38 -4.28
CA ALA A 53 -3.95 -24.84 -5.66
C ALA A 53 -4.67 -23.90 -6.66
N HIS A 54 -5.32 -22.85 -6.16
CA HIS A 54 -5.79 -21.75 -7.03
C HIS A 54 -4.66 -20.85 -7.52
N CYS A 55 -3.52 -20.83 -6.81
CA CYS A 55 -2.31 -20.07 -7.17
C CYS A 55 -1.13 -20.96 -7.55
N HIS A 56 -0.99 -22.10 -6.87
CA HIS A 56 0.11 -23.05 -7.05
C HIS A 56 -0.33 -24.30 -7.81
N GLU A 57 0.28 -24.58 -8.96
CA GLU A 57 0.13 -25.85 -9.65
C GLU A 57 0.90 -26.97 -8.92
N MET A 58 0.18 -27.78 -8.14
CA MET A 58 0.79 -28.82 -7.29
C MET A 58 0.90 -30.19 -7.97
N HIS A 59 0.35 -30.38 -9.17
CA HIS A 59 0.23 -31.71 -9.76
C HIS A 59 0.69 -31.82 -11.22
N ALA A 60 1.03 -30.72 -11.90
CA ALA A 60 1.30 -30.69 -13.34
C ALA A 60 0.19 -31.42 -14.16
N THR A 61 -1.04 -31.45 -13.61
CA THR A 61 -2.19 -32.17 -14.21
C THR A 61 -3.19 -31.22 -14.84
N LEU A 62 -2.98 -29.91 -14.74
CA LEU A 62 -3.72 -28.94 -15.52
C LEU A 62 -2.98 -28.75 -16.84
N ASP A 63 -3.64 -29.07 -17.96
CA ASP A 63 -3.20 -28.72 -19.32
C ASP A 63 -3.01 -27.20 -19.53
N GLU A 64 -3.35 -26.40 -18.51
CA GLU A 64 -3.25 -24.94 -18.45
C GLU A 64 -1.82 -24.43 -18.19
N VAL A 65 -0.94 -25.24 -17.61
CA VAL A 65 0.43 -24.82 -17.28
C VAL A 65 1.39 -25.29 -18.37
N THR A 66 1.60 -24.42 -19.36
CA THR A 66 2.49 -24.69 -20.51
C THR A 66 3.98 -24.61 -20.15
N SER A 67 4.32 -24.08 -18.96
CA SER A 67 5.70 -24.02 -18.45
C SER A 67 5.78 -24.05 -16.92
N LEU A 68 6.80 -24.69 -16.35
CA LEU A 68 7.08 -24.67 -14.91
C LEU A 68 7.51 -23.26 -14.48
N HIS A 69 6.63 -22.54 -13.77
CA HIS A 69 6.96 -21.24 -13.18
C HIS A 69 7.61 -21.39 -11.79
N PRO A 70 8.46 -20.42 -11.35
CA PRO A 70 9.01 -20.41 -9.99
C PRO A 70 7.92 -20.57 -8.93
N TYR A 71 8.24 -21.29 -7.85
CA TYR A 71 7.30 -21.61 -6.76
C TYR A 71 6.05 -22.38 -7.21
N ALA A 72 6.13 -23.06 -8.36
CA ALA A 72 5.05 -23.85 -8.94
C ALA A 72 3.77 -23.02 -9.11
N LEU A 73 3.87 -21.78 -9.58
CA LEU A 73 2.69 -20.97 -9.85
C LEU A 73 2.02 -21.37 -11.17
N PHE A 74 0.71 -21.14 -11.29
CA PHE A 74 -0.01 -21.41 -12.55
C PHE A 74 0.30 -20.37 -13.66
N TYR A 75 0.92 -19.25 -13.31
CA TYR A 75 1.25 -18.16 -14.22
C TYR A 75 2.56 -17.47 -13.81
N SER A 76 3.16 -16.73 -14.74
CA SER A 76 4.36 -15.92 -14.49
C SER A 76 4.13 -14.84 -13.43
N ASN A 77 5.08 -14.69 -12.52
CA ASN A 77 4.98 -13.73 -11.41
C ASN A 77 4.92 -12.27 -11.87
N TYR A 78 5.76 -11.88 -12.85
CA TYR A 78 5.75 -10.55 -13.46
C TYR A 78 6.44 -10.64 -14.83
N ILE A 79 5.78 -10.12 -15.87
CA ILE A 79 6.33 -9.99 -17.23
C ILE A 79 6.52 -8.51 -17.54
N GLU A 80 5.46 -7.72 -17.39
CA GLU A 80 5.47 -6.28 -17.64
C GLU A 80 4.33 -5.57 -16.87
N GLN A 81 4.24 -4.23 -17.00
CA GLN A 81 3.27 -3.39 -16.29
C GLN A 81 1.81 -3.89 -16.41
N THR A 82 1.47 -4.49 -17.55
CA THR A 82 0.15 -4.99 -17.92
C THR A 82 -0.02 -6.50 -17.77
N ASP A 83 1.03 -7.22 -17.35
CA ASP A 83 1.01 -8.68 -17.32
C ASP A 83 1.75 -9.28 -16.11
N LEU A 84 0.97 -9.78 -15.16
CA LEU A 84 1.43 -10.47 -13.97
C LEU A 84 0.34 -11.37 -13.37
N ILE A 85 0.74 -12.36 -12.56
CA ILE A 85 -0.18 -13.33 -11.95
C ILE A 85 -1.37 -12.69 -11.24
N CYS A 86 -1.17 -11.59 -10.50
CA CYS A 86 -2.24 -10.94 -9.75
C CYS A 86 -3.37 -10.44 -10.66
N TYR A 87 -3.08 -10.03 -11.90
CA TYR A 87 -4.10 -9.57 -12.86
C TYR A 87 -5.02 -10.68 -13.36
N ASN A 88 -4.65 -11.96 -13.21
CA ASN A 88 -5.55 -13.06 -13.57
C ASN A 88 -6.82 -13.09 -12.70
N CYS A 89 -6.80 -12.46 -11.51
CA CYS A 89 -7.98 -12.32 -10.64
C CYS A 89 -8.33 -10.84 -10.36
N HIS A 90 -7.35 -9.95 -10.31
CA HIS A 90 -7.55 -8.53 -10.00
C HIS A 90 -7.62 -7.63 -11.25
N GLY A 91 -7.57 -8.22 -12.44
CA GLY A 91 -7.82 -7.53 -13.71
C GLY A 91 -9.20 -7.88 -14.29
N TYR A 92 -9.68 -7.02 -15.17
CA TYR A 92 -10.87 -7.24 -16.00
C TYR A 92 -12.16 -7.48 -15.18
N GLY A 93 -12.30 -6.76 -14.06
CA GLY A 93 -13.56 -6.67 -13.29
C GLY A 93 -13.95 -7.87 -12.41
N THR A 94 -13.09 -8.90 -12.26
CA THR A 94 -13.41 -10.06 -11.39
C THR A 94 -13.35 -9.68 -9.90
N VAL A 95 -12.31 -8.95 -9.51
CA VAL A 95 -12.22 -8.29 -8.20
C VAL A 95 -12.14 -6.80 -8.44
N LYS A 96 -13.13 -6.06 -7.92
CA LYS A 96 -13.17 -4.62 -8.08
C LYS A 96 -12.14 -3.94 -7.18
N ASN A 97 -11.24 -3.17 -7.79
CA ASN A 97 -10.19 -2.41 -7.13
C ASN A 97 -10.34 -0.92 -7.45
N ARG A 98 -11.25 -0.26 -6.74
CA ARG A 98 -11.49 1.18 -6.82
C ARG A 98 -10.33 2.00 -6.24
N SER A 99 -10.24 3.28 -6.64
CA SER A 99 -9.22 4.21 -6.13
C SER A 99 -9.36 4.48 -4.63
N TYR A 100 -8.31 5.02 -4.01
CA TYR A 100 -8.37 5.47 -2.62
C TYR A 100 -9.32 6.65 -2.47
N SER A 101 -9.38 7.57 -3.46
CA SER A 101 -10.38 8.63 -3.51
C SER A 101 -11.81 8.09 -3.40
N PHE A 102 -12.15 7.00 -4.09
CA PHE A 102 -13.46 6.38 -3.96
C PHE A 102 -13.63 5.72 -2.59
N ARG A 103 -12.74 4.78 -2.26
CA ARG A 103 -12.91 3.89 -1.10
C ARG A 103 -12.81 4.63 0.22
N ALA A 104 -11.82 5.49 0.38
CA ALA A 104 -11.60 6.23 1.61
C ALA A 104 -12.19 7.64 1.57
N GLY A 105 -12.01 8.33 0.44
CA GLY A 105 -12.46 9.70 0.25
C GLY A 105 -13.96 9.85 0.03
N GLY A 106 -14.64 8.85 -0.54
CA GLY A 106 -16.05 8.95 -0.93
C GLY A 106 -16.29 9.66 -2.26
N TRP A 107 -15.27 9.81 -3.08
CA TRP A 107 -15.43 10.26 -4.46
C TRP A 107 -16.37 9.33 -5.24
N THR A 108 -17.35 9.89 -5.96
CA THR A 108 -18.35 9.08 -6.69
C THR A 108 -18.11 9.05 -8.19
N GLY A 109 -17.19 9.87 -8.72
CA GLY A 109 -16.85 9.91 -10.14
C GLY A 109 -15.61 9.08 -10.48
N ASP A 110 -15.39 7.98 -9.76
CA ASP A 110 -14.21 7.13 -9.97
C ASP A 110 -14.29 6.43 -11.32
N THR A 111 -13.19 6.44 -12.06
CA THR A 111 -13.12 5.90 -13.42
C THR A 111 -12.38 4.57 -13.48
N VAL A 112 -12.02 4.04 -12.31
CA VAL A 112 -11.26 2.81 -12.14
C VAL A 112 -12.12 1.79 -11.42
N ASP A 113 -12.20 0.59 -11.97
CA ASP A 113 -12.90 -0.56 -11.42
C ASP A 113 -11.96 -1.73 -11.12
N ASP A 114 -10.75 -1.77 -11.68
CA ASP A 114 -9.78 -2.84 -11.41
C ASP A 114 -8.30 -2.39 -11.33
N LEU A 115 -7.41 -3.36 -11.07
CA LEU A 115 -5.99 -3.08 -10.86
C LEU A 115 -5.28 -2.66 -12.16
N VAL A 116 -5.68 -3.22 -13.30
CA VAL A 116 -5.09 -2.89 -14.60
C VAL A 116 -5.41 -1.45 -14.94
N GLU A 117 -6.67 -1.05 -14.75
CA GLU A 117 -7.11 0.34 -14.93
C GLU A 117 -6.42 1.29 -13.94
N SER A 118 -6.22 0.86 -12.69
CA SER A 118 -5.50 1.65 -11.67
C SER A 118 -4.08 1.99 -12.10
N PHE A 119 -3.34 1.01 -12.63
CA PHE A 119 -1.95 1.19 -13.04
C PHE A 119 -1.79 1.81 -14.44
N ASN A 120 -2.87 1.89 -15.21
CA ASN A 120 -2.92 2.52 -16.53
C ASN A 120 -3.50 3.95 -16.51
N GLN A 121 -3.51 4.60 -15.34
CA GLN A 121 -3.90 6.00 -15.20
C GLN A 121 -2.81 6.97 -15.70
N THR A 122 -3.16 8.27 -15.81
CA THR A 122 -2.25 9.35 -16.22
C THR A 122 -0.93 9.37 -15.45
N SER A 123 -0.98 9.12 -14.14
CA SER A 123 0.20 8.83 -13.34
C SER A 123 -0.03 7.60 -12.49
N SER A 124 0.98 6.73 -12.40
CA SER A 124 0.92 5.51 -11.59
C SER A 124 2.29 5.11 -11.10
N HIS A 125 2.33 4.25 -10.08
CA HIS A 125 3.56 3.58 -9.73
C HIS A 125 3.95 2.63 -10.86
N ASN A 126 5.20 2.75 -11.32
CA ASN A 126 5.74 1.84 -12.31
C ASN A 126 6.15 0.53 -11.62
N LEU A 127 5.50 -0.56 -12.00
CA LEU A 127 5.68 -1.88 -11.41
C LEU A 127 7.07 -2.45 -11.69
N GLY A 128 7.65 -2.13 -12.85
CA GLY A 128 9.03 -2.50 -13.20
C GLY A 128 10.07 -1.78 -12.35
N ASP A 129 9.86 -0.48 -12.10
CA ASP A 129 10.73 0.31 -11.22
C ASP A 129 10.63 -0.19 -9.77
N ILE A 130 9.41 -0.52 -9.29
CA ILE A 130 9.21 -1.14 -7.95
C ILE A 130 9.98 -2.45 -7.85
N LEU A 131 9.78 -3.38 -8.80
CA LEU A 131 10.45 -4.68 -8.77
C LEU A 131 11.98 -4.52 -8.78
N THR A 132 12.47 -3.59 -9.61
CA THR A 132 13.90 -3.27 -9.68
C THR A 132 14.43 -2.75 -8.36
N PHE A 133 13.68 -1.89 -7.67
CA PHE A 133 14.09 -1.36 -6.38
C PHE A 133 14.11 -2.44 -5.29
N ILE A 134 13.01 -3.18 -5.11
CA ILE A 134 12.84 -4.12 -3.99
C ILE A 134 13.80 -5.32 -4.07
N LYS A 135 14.09 -5.83 -5.27
CA LYS A 135 15.02 -6.98 -5.43
C LYS A 135 16.48 -6.63 -5.11
N ASN A 136 16.80 -5.34 -5.12
CA ASN A 136 18.12 -4.83 -4.76
C ASN A 136 18.21 -4.50 -3.25
N GLN A 137 17.15 -4.76 -2.48
CA GLN A 137 17.15 -4.62 -1.03
C GLN A 137 17.28 -5.99 -0.36
N ASP A 138 17.86 -6.01 0.84
CA ASP A 138 17.88 -7.21 1.69
C ASP A 138 16.56 -7.37 2.47
N TRP A 139 15.46 -7.43 1.74
CA TRP A 139 14.09 -7.46 2.27
C TRP A 139 13.35 -8.78 2.00
N GLY A 140 14.04 -9.77 1.42
CA GLY A 140 13.46 -11.07 1.09
C GLY A 140 12.80 -11.16 -0.28
N PHE A 141 12.98 -10.17 -1.16
CA PHE A 141 12.56 -10.23 -2.57
C PHE A 141 13.70 -10.70 -3.47
N ASN A 142 13.33 -11.27 -4.61
CA ASN A 142 14.26 -11.75 -5.63
C ASN A 142 13.69 -11.54 -7.04
N GLU A 143 14.42 -11.99 -8.07
CA GLU A 143 14.02 -11.89 -9.48
C GLU A 143 12.71 -12.61 -9.83
N HIS A 144 12.24 -13.50 -8.96
CA HIS A 144 10.97 -14.20 -9.12
C HIS A 144 9.84 -13.56 -8.31
N SER A 145 10.07 -12.47 -7.58
CA SER A 145 9.01 -11.75 -6.87
C SER A 145 8.14 -10.93 -7.83
N THR A 146 6.91 -10.60 -7.40
CA THR A 146 6.06 -9.62 -8.10
C THR A 146 6.16 -8.26 -7.41
N PRO A 147 6.00 -7.13 -8.13
CA PRO A 147 5.99 -5.81 -7.51
C PRO A 147 4.78 -5.61 -6.59
N CYS A 148 3.64 -6.25 -6.87
CA CYS A 148 2.46 -6.18 -6.01
C CYS A 148 2.72 -6.82 -4.65
N VAL A 149 3.51 -7.90 -4.60
CA VAL A 149 3.80 -8.56 -3.31
C VAL A 149 4.66 -7.71 -2.39
N ALA A 150 5.34 -6.66 -2.88
CA ALA A 150 6.05 -5.72 -2.03
C ALA A 150 5.13 -5.04 -1.01
N CYS A 151 3.92 -4.71 -1.45
CA CYS A 151 2.94 -3.97 -0.66
C CYS A 151 1.88 -4.90 -0.03
N HIS A 152 1.63 -6.05 -0.66
CA HIS A 152 0.56 -6.98 -0.30
C HIS A 152 1.09 -8.40 -0.20
N ASN A 153 1.19 -8.97 1.00
CA ASN A 153 1.54 -10.38 1.09
C ASN A 153 0.28 -11.25 0.87
N PRO A 154 0.14 -12.01 -0.24
CA PRO A 154 -1.08 -12.75 -0.53
C PRO A 154 -1.40 -13.84 0.50
N HIS A 155 -0.43 -14.25 1.32
CA HIS A 155 -0.62 -15.22 2.40
C HIS A 155 -1.11 -14.61 3.72
N TYR A 156 -1.12 -13.29 3.86
CA TYR A 156 -1.51 -12.60 5.09
C TYR A 156 -2.52 -11.49 4.85
N ALA A 157 -2.37 -10.74 3.76
CA ALA A 157 -3.19 -9.60 3.39
C ALA A 157 -4.67 -9.95 3.53
N GLN A 158 -5.34 -9.19 4.36
CA GLN A 158 -6.76 -9.33 4.57
C GLN A 158 -7.48 -8.44 3.57
N GLY A 159 -8.59 -8.97 3.06
CA GLY A 159 -9.48 -8.21 2.20
C GLY A 159 -10.13 -7.14 3.05
N ASP A 160 -10.41 -6.00 2.45
CA ASP A 160 -11.45 -5.13 2.99
C ASP A 160 -12.76 -5.94 2.92
N PRO A 161 -13.41 -6.36 4.04
CA PRO A 161 -14.54 -7.27 3.96
C PRO A 161 -15.61 -6.78 3.00
N PHE A 162 -16.41 -7.73 2.53
CA PHE A 162 -17.47 -7.60 1.54
C PHE A 162 -18.63 -6.72 2.03
N ASN A 163 -18.37 -5.45 2.28
CA ASN A 163 -19.37 -4.41 2.12
C ASN A 163 -19.16 -3.90 0.71
N ASN A 164 -19.89 -4.53 -0.21
CA ASN A 164 -20.12 -4.14 -1.61
C ASN A 164 -18.95 -3.36 -2.26
N PRO A 165 -18.22 -3.90 -3.25
CA PRO A 165 -17.10 -3.21 -3.87
C PRO A 165 -17.41 -1.78 -4.36
N ASP A 166 -18.69 -1.48 -4.63
CA ASP A 166 -19.22 -0.17 -5.02
C ASP A 166 -19.64 0.73 -3.84
N VAL A 167 -19.26 0.40 -2.61
CA VAL A 167 -19.53 1.18 -1.40
C VAL A 167 -18.22 1.62 -0.76
N PRO A 168 -18.15 2.85 -0.23
CA PRO A 168 -16.98 3.30 0.50
C PRO A 168 -16.74 2.56 1.81
N LYS A 169 -15.52 2.69 2.35
CA LYS A 169 -15.04 2.01 3.56
C LYS A 169 -15.88 2.33 4.80
N SER A 170 -15.93 1.36 5.73
CA SER A 170 -16.40 1.50 7.10
C SER A 170 -15.37 0.90 8.07
N SER A 171 -15.14 1.49 9.25
CA SER A 171 -14.17 0.97 10.23
C SER A 171 -14.57 -0.38 10.84
N SER A 172 -15.86 -0.69 10.90
CA SER A 172 -16.37 -1.96 11.44
C SER A 172 -16.16 -3.14 10.50
N THR A 173 -15.81 -2.88 9.23
CA THR A 173 -15.69 -3.91 8.19
C THR A 173 -14.44 -3.67 7.37
N ARG A 174 -13.32 -3.32 8.00
CA ARG A 174 -12.05 -3.10 7.29
C ARG A 174 -11.05 -4.18 7.67
N GLY A 175 -10.46 -4.82 6.67
CA GLY A 175 -9.28 -5.66 6.82
C GLY A 175 -8.00 -4.88 6.52
N TRP A 176 -6.88 -5.55 6.70
CA TRP A 176 -5.54 -4.99 6.59
C TRP A 176 -4.83 -5.55 5.34
N PRO A 177 -4.83 -4.80 4.23
CA PRO A 177 -4.29 -5.32 2.98
C PRO A 177 -2.78 -5.17 2.87
N LEU A 178 -2.15 -4.39 3.76
CA LEU A 178 -0.76 -3.99 3.63
C LEU A 178 0.16 -4.89 4.45
N SER A 179 1.34 -5.11 3.91
CA SER A 179 2.50 -5.67 4.60
C SER A 179 3.68 -4.77 4.28
N ARG A 180 4.56 -4.50 5.24
CA ARG A 180 5.66 -3.56 5.02
C ARG A 180 6.74 -4.15 4.13
N PRO A 181 7.13 -3.51 3.01
CA PRO A 181 8.14 -4.05 2.10
C PRO A 181 9.43 -4.44 2.82
N ARG A 182 9.94 -3.58 3.71
CA ARG A 182 11.20 -3.85 4.43
C ARG A 182 11.16 -5.00 5.42
N LYS A 183 9.98 -5.56 5.67
CA LYS A 183 9.73 -6.58 6.69
C LYS A 183 9.38 -7.95 6.12
N HIS A 184 9.32 -8.12 4.79
CA HIS A 184 8.98 -9.42 4.19
C HIS A 184 9.97 -10.54 4.47
N GLY A 185 11.25 -10.20 4.72
CA GLY A 185 12.25 -11.17 5.17
C GLY A 185 12.12 -11.55 6.65
N SER A 186 11.24 -10.90 7.41
CA SER A 186 11.02 -11.18 8.82
C SER A 186 10.18 -12.45 9.02
N THR A 187 10.45 -13.16 10.11
CA THR A 187 9.63 -14.29 10.57
C THR A 187 8.70 -13.91 11.73
N ALA A 188 8.80 -12.67 12.21
CA ALA A 188 7.99 -12.13 13.29
C ALA A 188 6.53 -12.00 12.83
N GLU A 189 5.59 -12.26 13.74
CA GLU A 189 4.16 -12.28 13.41
C GLU A 189 3.63 -10.86 13.20
N GLU A 190 4.09 -9.93 14.01
CA GLU A 190 3.83 -8.48 13.93
C GLU A 190 4.32 -7.82 12.63
N ASP A 191 5.16 -8.50 11.85
CA ASP A 191 5.69 -7.99 10.59
C ASP A 191 4.87 -8.47 9.36
N ARG A 192 3.86 -9.32 9.57
CA ARG A 192 3.06 -9.95 8.49
C ARG A 192 2.03 -9.00 7.88
N LEU A 193 1.43 -8.16 8.70
CA LEU A 193 0.43 -7.17 8.32
C LEU A 193 0.89 -5.79 8.79
N TRP A 194 0.25 -4.75 8.26
CA TRP A 194 0.53 -3.38 8.65
C TRP A 194 -0.73 -2.56 8.77
N GLY A 195 -0.83 -1.90 9.91
CA GLY A 195 -2.03 -1.23 10.33
C GLY A 195 -3.05 -2.20 10.88
N ASP A 196 -2.72 -3.38 11.38
CA ASP A 196 -3.66 -4.20 12.16
C ASP A 196 -3.59 -3.82 13.64
N ASP A 197 -2.43 -3.37 14.11
CA ASP A 197 -2.22 -2.96 15.49
C ASP A 197 -2.50 -1.48 15.77
N SER A 198 -2.77 -1.15 17.04
CA SER A 198 -2.96 0.24 17.48
C SER A 198 -1.69 1.09 17.37
N GLY A 199 -0.51 0.46 17.42
CA GLY A 199 0.78 1.11 17.23
C GLY A 199 1.08 1.50 15.78
N GLU A 200 0.30 0.99 14.83
CA GLU A 200 0.52 1.11 13.39
C GLU A 200 -0.53 2.04 12.74
N ARG A 201 -1.10 2.92 13.55
CA ARG A 201 -2.10 3.91 13.17
C ARG A 201 -1.46 5.27 12.97
N MET A 202 -2.06 6.11 12.13
CA MET A 202 -1.65 7.52 12.01
C MET A 202 -1.69 8.24 13.35
N LYS A 203 -2.64 7.90 14.23
CA LYS A 203 -2.68 8.39 15.61
C LYS A 203 -1.38 8.09 16.38
N ALA A 204 -0.88 6.85 16.29
CA ALA A 204 0.36 6.45 16.94
C ALA A 204 1.57 7.11 16.29
N TYR A 205 1.61 7.20 14.96
CA TYR A 205 2.68 7.89 14.22
C TYR A 205 2.81 9.38 14.60
N ALA A 206 1.66 10.03 14.78
CA ALA A 206 1.55 11.44 15.14
C ALA A 206 1.74 11.70 16.65
N THR A 207 2.21 10.74 17.44
CA THR A 207 2.52 10.97 18.87
C THR A 207 3.45 12.18 19.02
N ASN A 208 3.09 13.10 19.93
CA ASN A 208 3.72 14.43 20.14
C ASN A 208 3.48 15.48 19.03
N PHE A 209 2.66 15.14 18.04
CA PHE A 209 2.16 16.02 17.00
C PHE A 209 0.62 15.89 16.94
N ALA A 210 0.01 16.38 15.87
CA ALA A 210 -1.39 16.15 15.58
C ALA A 210 -1.55 15.56 14.18
N TYR A 211 -2.43 14.58 14.08
CA TYR A 211 -3.05 14.19 12.82
C TYR A 211 -4.50 14.66 12.83
N GLN A 212 -5.01 15.07 11.68
CA GLN A 212 -6.41 15.41 11.49
C GLN A 212 -6.85 14.82 10.16
N ALA A 213 -7.78 13.88 10.21
CA ALA A 213 -8.34 13.29 9.00
C ALA A 213 -9.00 14.38 8.15
N PRO A 214 -8.79 14.37 6.82
CA PRO A 214 -9.50 15.26 5.92
C PRO A 214 -11.00 14.92 5.88
N TYR A 215 -11.81 15.88 5.47
CA TYR A 215 -13.20 15.58 5.13
C TYR A 215 -13.28 14.64 3.93
N ARG A 216 -14.31 13.79 3.96
CA ARG A 216 -14.73 13.04 2.78
C ARG A 216 -15.38 13.95 1.75
N TYR A 217 -15.28 13.53 0.48
CA TYR A 217 -15.86 14.22 -0.66
C TYR A 217 -17.30 14.65 -0.41
N GLY A 218 -17.58 15.94 -0.65
CA GLY A 218 -18.91 16.51 -0.49
C GLY A 218 -19.39 16.67 0.96
N SER A 219 -18.52 16.47 1.95
CA SER A 219 -18.87 16.56 3.37
C SER A 219 -18.06 17.61 4.13
N THR A 220 -18.62 18.07 5.25
CA THR A 220 -17.95 18.87 6.27
C THR A 220 -18.15 18.30 7.68
N SER A 221 -18.72 17.09 7.78
CA SER A 221 -19.02 16.42 9.06
C SER A 221 -18.67 14.94 9.08
N ALA A 222 -18.17 14.40 7.96
CA ALA A 222 -17.72 13.03 7.81
C ALA A 222 -16.26 13.02 7.34
N TYR A 223 -15.45 12.16 7.95
CA TYR A 223 -14.00 12.16 7.79
C TYR A 223 -13.49 10.88 7.14
N GLU A 224 -12.35 10.98 6.50
CA GLU A 224 -11.65 9.81 5.97
C GLU A 224 -11.09 8.92 7.08
N PRO A 225 -10.88 7.62 6.82
CA PRO A 225 -11.18 6.91 5.57
C PRO A 225 -12.59 6.32 5.52
N ASP A 226 -13.38 6.37 6.59
CA ASP A 226 -14.57 5.52 6.74
C ASP A 226 -15.90 6.30 6.81
N GLY A 227 -15.85 7.62 6.75
CA GLY A 227 -17.03 8.50 6.87
C GLY A 227 -17.57 8.61 8.28
N SER A 228 -16.84 8.14 9.28
CA SER A 228 -17.15 8.37 10.68
C SER A 228 -16.81 9.80 11.11
N ILE A 229 -17.08 10.09 12.38
CA ILE A 229 -16.65 11.33 13.05
C ILE A 229 -15.22 11.23 13.62
N THR A 230 -14.51 10.12 13.37
CA THR A 230 -13.15 9.91 13.87
C THR A 230 -12.18 10.81 13.11
N THR A 231 -11.44 11.65 13.83
CA THR A 231 -10.55 12.64 13.22
C THR A 231 -9.07 12.43 13.51
N ASP A 232 -8.74 11.66 14.55
CA ASP A 232 -7.37 11.58 15.09
C ASP A 232 -6.50 10.52 14.39
N GLY A 233 -7.06 9.81 13.41
CA GLY A 233 -6.36 8.78 12.64
C GLY A 233 -6.23 7.44 13.35
N SER A 234 -7.02 7.18 14.41
CA SER A 234 -7.05 5.85 15.05
C SER A 234 -7.59 4.74 14.14
N ASN A 235 -8.34 5.11 13.10
CA ASN A 235 -8.92 4.22 12.09
C ASN A 235 -8.16 4.23 10.74
N LEU A 236 -6.99 4.88 10.69
CA LEU A 236 -6.15 4.96 9.51
C LEU A 236 -4.79 4.32 9.78
N THR A 237 -4.41 3.35 8.94
CA THR A 237 -3.06 2.78 8.90
C THR A 237 -2.02 3.89 8.77
N ASP A 238 -0.90 3.75 9.46
CA ASP A 238 0.28 4.61 9.30
C ASP A 238 0.90 4.41 7.90
N MET A 239 0.33 5.14 6.92
CA MET A 239 0.81 5.11 5.55
C MET A 239 2.16 5.81 5.41
N VAL A 240 2.55 6.67 6.34
CA VAL A 240 3.85 7.33 6.30
C VAL A 240 4.96 6.31 6.50
N THR A 241 4.90 5.55 7.58
CA THR A 241 5.90 4.52 7.88
C THR A 241 5.93 3.42 6.82
N PHE A 242 4.80 3.11 6.18
CA PHE A 242 4.72 2.19 5.04
C PHE A 242 5.40 2.77 3.79
N CYS A 243 4.98 3.96 3.33
CA CYS A 243 5.52 4.58 2.12
C CYS A 243 7.02 4.90 2.25
N LEU A 244 7.48 5.31 3.43
CA LEU A 244 8.88 5.62 3.69
C LEU A 244 9.80 4.41 3.63
N ASP A 245 9.29 3.17 3.61
CA ASP A 245 10.15 2.01 3.37
C ASP A 245 10.88 2.15 2.02
N CYS A 246 10.17 2.59 0.98
CA CYS A 246 10.77 2.87 -0.33
C CYS A 246 11.19 4.34 -0.46
N HIS A 247 10.31 5.28 -0.10
CA HIS A 247 10.46 6.69 -0.46
C HIS A 247 11.47 7.48 0.39
N SER A 248 12.08 6.90 1.42
CA SER A 248 13.15 7.58 2.16
C SER A 248 14.49 7.62 1.41
N SER A 249 14.62 6.92 0.26
CA SER A 249 15.83 6.86 -0.55
C SER A 249 15.77 7.79 -1.76
N SER A 250 16.85 8.51 -2.04
CA SER A 250 17.00 9.35 -3.24
C SER A 250 17.44 8.58 -4.49
N ASN A 251 17.68 7.28 -4.38
CA ASN A 251 18.32 6.48 -5.44
C ASN A 251 17.32 5.66 -6.27
N ILE A 252 16.02 5.93 -6.14
CA ILE A 252 15.00 5.26 -6.94
C ILE A 252 14.87 5.99 -8.27
N TYR A 253 15.30 5.37 -9.37
CA TYR A 253 15.05 5.90 -10.70
C TYR A 253 13.58 5.66 -11.08
N SER A 254 12.88 6.72 -11.49
CA SER A 254 11.54 6.60 -12.05
C SER A 254 11.62 6.73 -13.55
N THR A 255 11.31 5.64 -14.24
CA THR A 255 11.22 5.60 -15.70
C THR A 255 10.14 6.55 -16.19
N SER A 256 8.98 6.60 -15.52
CA SER A 256 7.87 7.50 -15.87
C SER A 256 8.21 8.99 -15.75
N LEU A 257 9.14 9.36 -14.86
CA LEU A 257 9.59 10.76 -14.70
C LEU A 257 10.93 11.05 -15.39
N GLY A 258 11.61 10.03 -15.92
CA GLY A 258 12.93 10.13 -16.54
C GLY A 258 14.04 10.60 -15.58
N ARG A 259 13.86 10.43 -14.26
CA ARG A 259 14.80 10.94 -13.24
C ARG A 259 14.70 10.15 -11.94
N ASN A 260 15.70 10.34 -11.08
CA ASN A 260 15.61 9.86 -9.71
C ASN A 260 14.51 10.60 -8.93
N LEU A 261 13.81 9.84 -8.11
CA LEU A 261 12.86 10.35 -7.13
C LEU A 261 13.62 11.12 -6.05
N ARG A 262 12.95 12.10 -5.48
CA ARG A 262 13.47 12.83 -4.32
C ARG A 262 13.10 12.05 -3.08
N ALA A 263 14.04 11.90 -2.17
CA ALA A 263 13.77 11.31 -0.87
C ALA A 263 12.74 12.15 -0.13
N ILE A 264 11.76 11.49 0.48
CA ILE A 264 10.80 12.11 1.37
C ILE A 264 11.44 12.16 2.76
N ASP A 265 11.52 13.36 3.33
CA ASP A 265 11.91 13.56 4.73
C ASP A 265 10.68 14.02 5.51
N TRP A 266 10.02 13.08 6.19
CA TRP A 266 8.86 13.40 7.04
C TRP A 266 9.24 13.80 8.48
N GLY A 267 10.53 14.02 8.72
CA GLY A 267 11.08 14.45 10.01
C GLY A 267 10.81 15.91 10.35
N VAL A 268 11.26 16.32 11.53
CA VAL A 268 11.05 17.68 12.07
C VAL A 268 11.78 18.78 11.30
N ASN A 269 12.78 18.42 10.51
CA ASN A 269 13.57 19.33 9.69
C ASN A 269 13.28 19.20 8.18
N GLY A 270 12.41 18.26 7.80
CA GLY A 270 12.16 17.89 6.41
C GLY A 270 11.04 18.67 5.73
N ASP A 271 10.07 17.93 5.18
CA ASP A 271 8.95 18.41 4.38
C ASP A 271 7.84 19.04 5.25
N LYS A 272 7.15 20.06 4.72
CA LYS A 272 6.17 20.89 5.46
C LYS A 272 4.89 20.19 5.88
N HIS A 273 4.52 19.11 5.22
CA HIS A 273 3.35 18.32 5.58
C HIS A 273 3.71 17.12 6.46
N GLY A 274 5.01 16.96 6.76
CA GLY A 274 5.51 16.03 7.77
C GLY A 274 5.60 16.64 9.16
N LYS A 275 6.60 16.23 9.94
CA LYS A 275 6.78 16.69 11.32
C LYS A 275 7.38 18.10 11.43
N ARG A 276 7.78 18.72 10.32
CA ARG A 276 8.31 20.08 10.32
C ARG A 276 7.22 21.09 10.66
N GLY A 277 7.51 21.95 11.63
CA GLY A 277 6.60 23.02 12.03
C GLY A 277 6.24 23.96 10.88
N ARG A 278 4.99 24.43 10.90
CA ARG A 278 4.52 25.46 9.98
C ARG A 278 5.30 26.77 10.15
N ASP A 279 5.44 27.53 9.07
CA ASP A 279 6.16 28.81 9.12
C ASP A 279 5.35 29.93 9.77
N ARG A 280 4.03 29.92 9.59
CA ARG A 280 3.13 31.00 10.04
C ARG A 280 1.75 30.45 10.38
N THR A 281 1.01 31.22 11.17
CA THR A 281 -0.36 30.87 11.60
C THR A 281 -1.42 31.72 10.90
N TYR A 282 -1.09 32.99 10.61
CA TYR A 282 -1.98 33.98 10.00
C TYR A 282 -1.29 34.69 8.82
N ARG A 283 -2.07 35.15 7.85
CA ARG A 283 -1.59 36.02 6.77
C ARG A 283 -2.58 37.13 6.46
N GLY A 284 -2.19 38.38 6.75
CA GLY A 284 -3.07 39.54 6.62
C GLY A 284 -4.32 39.41 7.49
N GLY A 285 -4.13 39.09 8.78
CA GLY A 285 -5.19 38.94 9.78
C GLY A 285 -6.07 37.69 9.68
N ASN A 286 -5.88 36.85 8.65
CA ASN A 286 -6.73 35.68 8.40
C ASN A 286 -5.98 34.36 8.64
N PRO A 287 -6.65 33.30 9.16
CA PRO A 287 -6.08 31.96 9.27
C PRO A 287 -5.56 31.46 7.92
N ILE A 288 -4.48 30.68 7.94
CA ILE A 288 -3.93 30.10 6.70
C ILE A 288 -4.59 28.78 6.30
N PHE A 289 -5.33 28.13 7.20
CA PHE A 289 -5.91 26.79 7.01
C PHE A 289 -7.43 26.81 6.94
N THR A 290 -7.98 25.98 6.06
CA THR A 290 -9.42 25.67 6.02
C THR A 290 -9.75 24.53 6.99
N PRO A 291 -10.99 24.46 7.50
CA PRO A 291 -11.47 23.29 8.24
C PRO A 291 -11.24 21.98 7.45
N PRO A 292 -11.01 20.85 8.15
CA PRO A 292 -11.09 20.69 9.61
C PRO A 292 -9.84 21.13 10.36
N TYR A 293 -8.82 21.61 9.65
CA TYR A 293 -7.59 22.07 10.24
C TYR A 293 -7.77 23.42 10.93
N SER A 294 -7.16 23.55 12.09
CA SER A 294 -7.21 24.75 12.93
C SER A 294 -5.82 25.31 13.22
N VAL A 295 -5.75 26.64 13.28
CA VAL A 295 -4.58 27.40 13.72
C VAL A 295 -4.18 27.16 15.18
N SER A 296 -5.09 26.62 16.01
CA SER A 296 -4.80 26.29 17.42
C SER A 296 -3.80 25.14 17.57
N ILE A 297 -3.66 24.30 16.56
CA ILE A 297 -2.70 23.19 16.55
C ILE A 297 -1.42 23.65 15.84
N PRO A 298 -0.25 23.61 16.48
CA PRO A 298 0.99 24.15 15.90
C PRO A 298 1.42 23.48 14.59
N ASN A 299 1.24 22.17 14.48
CA ASN A 299 1.59 21.40 13.29
C ASN A 299 0.65 20.21 13.09
N TYR A 300 0.22 19.99 11.84
CA TYR A 300 -0.44 18.76 11.45
C TYR A 300 0.52 17.94 10.59
N VAL A 301 0.71 16.69 10.97
CA VAL A 301 1.42 15.69 10.17
C VAL A 301 0.37 15.03 9.29
N LEU A 302 0.57 15.04 7.98
CA LEU A 302 -0.35 14.38 7.05
C LEU A 302 0.06 12.92 6.82
N SER A 303 -0.92 12.09 6.47
CA SER A 303 -0.70 10.79 5.84
C SER A 303 -0.34 10.99 4.38
N CYS A 304 0.49 10.10 3.81
CA CYS A 304 0.78 10.12 2.37
C CYS A 304 -0.50 10.01 1.54
N THR A 305 -1.47 9.21 1.99
CA THR A 305 -2.75 9.03 1.29
C THR A 305 -3.73 10.17 1.46
N ASP A 306 -3.46 11.18 2.29
CA ASP A 306 -4.30 12.38 2.33
C ASP A 306 -4.24 13.13 0.99
N CYS A 307 -3.15 12.96 0.22
CA CYS A 307 -2.93 13.64 -1.07
C CYS A 307 -2.69 12.68 -2.24
N HIS A 308 -2.22 11.46 -1.99
CA HIS A 308 -1.74 10.55 -3.03
C HIS A 308 -2.60 9.28 -3.16
N GLU A 309 -2.83 8.86 -4.40
CA GLU A 309 -3.32 7.53 -4.74
C GLU A 309 -2.18 6.52 -4.60
N PRO A 310 -2.42 5.34 -4.00
CA PRO A 310 -1.37 4.34 -3.80
C PRO A 310 -1.03 3.55 -5.08
N HIS A 311 -1.93 3.45 -6.06
CA HIS A 311 -1.69 2.71 -7.30
C HIS A 311 -1.49 3.63 -8.50
N GLY A 312 -2.54 4.39 -8.85
CA GLY A 312 -2.49 5.39 -9.90
C GLY A 312 -3.62 6.41 -9.79
N SER A 313 -3.45 7.53 -10.49
CA SER A 313 -4.33 8.67 -10.47
C SER A 313 -4.52 9.25 -11.87
N PRO A 314 -5.74 9.70 -12.23
CA PRO A 314 -5.99 10.45 -13.45
C PRO A 314 -5.46 11.89 -13.40
N SER A 315 -4.68 12.26 -12.39
CA SER A 315 -3.97 13.53 -12.30
C SER A 315 -2.59 13.45 -12.96
N TYR A 316 -2.07 14.61 -13.37
CA TYR A 316 -0.89 14.77 -14.21
C TYR A 316 0.33 13.96 -13.77
N GLN A 317 0.82 14.21 -12.56
CA GLN A 317 2.01 13.56 -12.02
C GLN A 317 1.86 13.38 -10.51
N PHE A 318 2.75 12.56 -9.94
CA PHE A 318 2.87 12.31 -8.50
C PHE A 318 1.63 11.71 -7.86
N LEU A 319 0.79 11.02 -8.63
CA LEU A 319 -0.35 10.27 -8.12
C LEU A 319 -1.34 11.12 -7.28
N ILE A 320 -1.50 12.42 -7.56
CA ILE A 320 -2.38 13.29 -6.76
C ILE A 320 -3.85 12.85 -6.86
N ARG A 321 -4.51 12.62 -5.73
CA ARG A 321 -5.93 12.23 -5.64
C ARG A 321 -6.87 13.20 -6.35
N LYS A 322 -7.99 12.70 -6.89
CA LYS A 322 -9.00 13.54 -7.56
C LYS A 322 -9.85 14.37 -6.61
N GLU A 323 -9.84 14.04 -5.33
CA GLU A 323 -10.39 14.89 -4.29
C GLU A 323 -9.50 14.82 -3.04
N VAL A 324 -9.49 15.93 -2.32
CA VAL A 324 -8.78 16.09 -1.05
C VAL A 324 -9.63 17.02 -0.18
N ASN A 325 -9.83 16.63 1.08
CA ASN A 325 -10.52 17.44 2.09
C ASN A 325 -11.89 17.96 1.62
N GLY A 326 -12.74 17.04 1.17
CA GLY A 326 -14.12 17.31 0.79
C GLY A 326 -14.32 17.93 -0.59
N GLY A 327 -13.25 18.27 -1.31
CA GLY A 327 -13.34 18.98 -2.59
C GLY A 327 -12.47 18.38 -3.69
N ILE A 328 -12.89 18.61 -4.94
CA ILE A 328 -12.19 18.15 -6.14
C ILE A 328 -10.84 18.84 -6.30
N THR A 329 -9.83 18.10 -6.76
CA THR A 329 -8.57 18.62 -7.28
C THR A 329 -8.52 18.48 -8.81
N ALA A 330 -7.78 19.36 -9.48
CA ALA A 330 -7.60 19.36 -10.93
C ALA A 330 -6.14 19.68 -11.27
N VAL A 331 -5.22 18.84 -10.77
CA VAL A 331 -3.80 18.91 -11.13
C VAL A 331 -3.60 18.23 -12.49
N THR A 332 -3.78 18.98 -13.57
CA THR A 332 -3.72 18.48 -14.96
C THR A 332 -2.41 18.77 -15.67
N GLU A 333 -1.54 19.58 -15.06
CA GLU A 333 -0.26 20.03 -15.62
C GLU A 333 0.63 20.56 -14.48
N ASP A 334 1.92 20.79 -14.75
CA ASP A 334 2.83 21.40 -13.78
C ASP A 334 2.77 22.94 -13.81
N THR A 335 1.60 23.48 -13.48
CA THR A 335 1.39 24.94 -13.38
C THR A 335 0.93 25.33 -11.99
N ASP A 336 1.33 26.51 -11.53
CA ASP A 336 0.89 27.06 -10.25
C ASP A 336 -0.64 27.12 -10.14
N ARG A 337 -1.35 27.35 -11.26
CA ARG A 337 -2.81 27.31 -11.31
C ARG A 337 -3.36 25.91 -11.04
N ALA A 338 -2.82 24.88 -11.68
CA ALA A 338 -3.27 23.50 -11.48
C ALA A 338 -3.01 23.04 -10.04
N TRP A 339 -1.83 23.32 -9.50
CA TRP A 339 -1.45 22.96 -8.13
C TRP A 339 -2.27 23.67 -7.04
N LYS A 340 -2.74 24.90 -7.30
CA LYS A 340 -3.67 25.59 -6.38
C LYS A 340 -4.94 24.82 -6.11
N THR A 341 -5.41 24.02 -7.07
CA THR A 341 -6.63 23.23 -6.89
C THR A 341 -6.49 22.22 -5.75
N LEU A 342 -5.27 21.69 -5.52
CA LEU A 342 -4.93 20.86 -4.38
C LEU A 342 -4.67 21.70 -3.13
N CYS A 343 -3.76 22.68 -3.19
CA CYS A 343 -3.34 23.42 -2.00
C CYS A 343 -4.49 24.17 -1.32
N LEU A 344 -5.41 24.73 -2.11
CA LEU A 344 -6.58 25.44 -1.59
C LEU A 344 -7.69 24.52 -1.06
N ARG A 345 -7.47 23.20 -0.99
CA ARG A 345 -8.33 22.29 -0.22
C ARG A 345 -8.07 22.40 1.29
N CYS A 346 -6.83 22.69 1.68
CA CYS A 346 -6.42 22.79 3.08
C CYS A 346 -5.98 24.21 3.48
N HIS A 347 -5.83 25.12 2.51
CA HIS A 347 -5.38 26.50 2.74
C HIS A 347 -6.37 27.55 2.24
N TYR A 348 -6.59 28.61 3.03
CA TYR A 348 -7.35 29.79 2.57
C TYR A 348 -6.54 30.69 1.63
N ARG A 349 -5.22 30.69 1.78
CA ARG A 349 -4.31 31.58 1.04
C ARG A 349 -2.99 30.88 0.78
N ILE A 350 -2.37 31.27 -0.31
CA ILE A 350 -1.06 30.79 -0.77
C ILE A 350 -0.10 31.97 -0.93
N HIS A 351 1.20 31.71 -0.83
CA HIS A 351 2.25 32.72 -1.03
C HIS A 351 2.26 33.22 -2.48
N ARG A 352 2.58 34.51 -2.70
CA ARG A 352 2.58 35.14 -4.04
C ARG A 352 3.96 35.14 -4.72
N GLU A 353 5.01 34.85 -3.97
CA GLU A 353 6.41 35.06 -4.39
C GLU A 353 7.06 33.81 -4.99
N LYS A 354 6.54 32.61 -4.64
CA LYS A 354 7.02 31.32 -5.13
C LYS A 354 5.83 30.38 -5.36
N SER A 355 5.89 29.54 -6.38
CA SER A 355 4.83 28.57 -6.67
C SER A 355 4.76 27.50 -5.58
N CYS A 356 3.58 26.90 -5.37
CA CYS A 356 3.40 25.88 -4.34
C CYS A 356 4.39 24.71 -4.52
N VAL A 357 4.60 24.28 -5.77
CA VAL A 357 5.55 23.21 -6.12
C VAL A 357 7.01 23.56 -5.96
N SER A 358 7.37 24.83 -5.86
CA SER A 358 8.78 25.22 -5.64
C SER A 358 9.17 25.22 -4.17
N CYS A 359 8.19 25.27 -3.27
CA CYS A 359 8.43 25.25 -1.83
C CYS A 359 7.94 23.94 -1.21
N HIS A 360 6.70 23.52 -1.47
CA HIS A 360 6.03 22.43 -0.78
C HIS A 360 6.18 21.05 -1.44
N TYR A 361 7.17 20.87 -2.31
CA TYR A 361 7.51 19.56 -2.87
C TYR A 361 8.50 18.81 -1.98
N HIS A 362 8.54 17.47 -2.10
CA HIS A 362 9.46 16.63 -1.34
C HIS A 362 10.93 16.96 -1.63
N GLY A 363 11.71 17.25 -0.59
CA GLY A 363 13.11 17.65 -0.72
C GLY A 363 13.31 19.08 -1.21
N GLY A 364 12.29 19.94 -1.09
CA GLY A 364 12.41 21.38 -1.30
C GLY A 364 13.19 22.08 -0.17
N THR A 365 14.11 22.96 -0.55
CA THR A 365 14.74 23.89 0.39
C THR A 365 13.89 25.15 0.50
N PHE A 366 13.55 25.54 1.74
CA PHE A 366 12.68 26.67 2.04
C PHE A 366 13.48 27.95 2.28
#